data_AF-A0A166RKW2-F1
#
_entry.id   AF-A0A166RKW2-F1
#
_cell.length_a   1.000
_cell.length_b   1.000
_cell.length_c   1.000
_cell.angle_alpha   90.00
_cell.angle_beta   90.00
_cell.angle_gamma   90.00
#
_symmetry.space_group_name_H-M   'P 1'
#
loop_
_entity.id
_entity.type
_entity.pdbx_description
1 polymer ?
#
loop_
_entity_poly.entity_id
_entity_poly.type
_entity_poly.pdbx_seq_one_letter_code
_entity_poly.pdbx_strand_id
1 'polypeptide(L)'
;MHKDEGVPASIGIVSEWVGTDGSGSMDRALNKKELTEMESFGFEIMSHTREHTSLKSFPLAKDIAPDDDRAYPNGTHASHPFHAGYEVEIYDGDSSVTRNIVGSGRNDDDELYMKLDKPVGMSFDADSARERLSPKTMRYILRDSKRTLESYGFTVDNLLAPYDHFTEYSEKFTKEFYTGVANAIDSNGINQRGEIDPYGTRRDYFIEFTDWSAVRDELDAVAEDNALGIFGAHTQRDEVTKSKIRRMIRAAKSRDIEIVTLRQALADAGFGATRTTTTTNTTTTSTTPKTTTTMTTHPPSTDSAESSDGSMLETFESFGIVGGVGAVAGFILGRRSESE
;
A
#
# COMPACT_ATOMS: atom_id res chain seq x y z
N MET A 1 -4.72 15.57 10.01
CA MET A 1 -3.31 15.23 10.32
C MET A 1 -2.40 15.61 9.17
N HIS A 2 -2.36 14.91 8.02
CA HIS A 2 -1.57 15.37 6.86
C HIS A 2 -1.93 16.81 6.45
N LYS A 3 -3.23 17.10 6.42
CA LYS A 3 -3.77 18.46 6.27
C LYS A 3 -3.25 19.47 7.29
N ASP A 4 -3.32 19.13 8.57
CA ASP A 4 -2.83 19.98 9.67
C ASP A 4 -1.32 20.23 9.58
N GLU A 5 -0.56 19.25 9.11
CA GLU A 5 0.88 19.36 8.91
C GLU A 5 1.23 19.91 7.51
N GLY A 6 0.26 20.16 6.63
CA GLY A 6 0.47 20.74 5.30
C GLY A 6 1.36 19.88 4.38
N VAL A 7 1.28 18.56 4.46
CA VAL A 7 2.10 17.64 3.64
C VAL A 7 1.25 16.61 2.91
N PRO A 8 1.54 16.29 1.64
CA PRO A 8 0.84 15.25 0.90
C PRO A 8 1.27 13.85 1.35
N ALA A 9 0.70 12.83 0.71
CA ALA A 9 1.16 11.44 0.72
C ALA A 9 0.61 10.73 -0.53
N SER A 10 1.07 9.52 -0.84
CA SER A 10 0.40 8.65 -1.80
C SER A 10 -0.35 7.54 -1.10
N ILE A 11 -1.44 7.07 -1.69
CA ILE A 11 -2.29 6.05 -1.10
C ILE A 11 -2.57 4.93 -2.09
N GLY A 12 -2.26 3.68 -1.71
CA GLY A 12 -2.59 2.50 -2.50
C GLY A 12 -4.04 2.09 -2.29
N ILE A 13 -4.82 2.09 -3.38
CA ILE A 13 -6.24 1.75 -3.37
C ILE A 13 -6.51 0.44 -4.11
N VAL A 14 -7.13 -0.50 -3.40
CA VAL A 14 -7.72 -1.70 -3.99
C VAL A 14 -9.05 -1.29 -4.64
N SER A 15 -9.12 -1.31 -5.97
CA SER A 15 -10.20 -0.62 -6.68
C SER A 15 -11.59 -1.21 -6.38
N GLU A 16 -11.69 -2.53 -6.16
CA GLU A 16 -12.96 -3.19 -5.84
C GLU A 16 -13.44 -2.95 -4.41
N TRP A 17 -12.57 -2.46 -3.54
CA TRP A 17 -12.97 -2.17 -2.17
C TRP A 17 -13.59 -0.77 -2.05
N VAL A 18 -13.44 0.11 -3.04
CA VAL A 18 -13.91 1.50 -2.92
C VAL A 18 -15.41 1.56 -2.58
N GLY A 19 -15.72 2.09 -1.41
CA GLY A 19 -17.09 2.23 -0.91
C GLY A 19 -17.75 0.95 -0.39
N THR A 20 -17.02 -0.15 -0.24
CA THR A 20 -17.52 -1.37 0.43
C THR A 20 -17.31 -1.30 1.95
N ASP A 21 -17.96 -2.21 2.67
CA ASP A 21 -17.75 -2.45 4.10
C ASP A 21 -16.36 -3.07 4.42
N GLY A 22 -15.44 -3.05 3.45
CA GLY A 22 -14.07 -3.51 3.57
C GLY A 22 -13.86 -4.99 3.30
N SER A 23 -12.78 -5.53 3.87
CA SER A 23 -12.38 -6.94 3.78
C SER A 23 -12.00 -7.42 5.19
N GLY A 24 -11.80 -8.72 5.43
CA GLY A 24 -11.77 -9.30 6.78
C GLY A 24 -10.89 -8.64 7.87
N SER A 25 -9.91 -7.79 7.51
CA SER A 25 -9.06 -7.02 8.45
C SER A 25 -9.35 -5.50 8.48
N MET A 26 -10.45 -5.06 7.88
CA MET A 26 -10.79 -3.65 7.69
C MET A 26 -12.30 -3.42 7.87
N ASP A 27 -12.67 -2.52 8.77
CA ASP A 27 -14.07 -2.18 9.09
C ASP A 27 -14.83 -1.52 7.94
N ARG A 28 -14.13 -0.72 7.12
CA ARG A 28 -14.66 -0.16 5.86
C ARG A 28 -13.55 0.34 4.95
N ALA A 29 -13.84 0.37 3.66
CA ALA A 29 -13.00 1.07 2.70
C ALA A 29 -13.34 2.56 2.61
N LEU A 30 -12.40 3.36 2.09
CA LEU A 30 -12.68 4.72 1.65
C LEU A 30 -13.66 4.71 0.48
N ASN A 31 -14.63 5.63 0.50
CA ASN A 31 -15.52 5.84 -0.64
C ASN A 31 -14.96 6.91 -1.59
N LYS A 32 -15.57 7.03 -2.78
CA LYS A 32 -15.17 8.01 -3.80
C LYS A 32 -15.05 9.43 -3.26
N LYS A 33 -16.01 9.91 -2.45
CA LYS A 33 -16.02 11.29 -1.95
C LYS A 33 -14.80 11.57 -1.07
N GLU A 34 -14.45 10.62 -0.21
CA GLU A 34 -13.28 10.74 0.67
C GLU A 34 -11.98 10.73 -0.13
N LEU A 35 -11.86 9.84 -1.13
CA LEU A 35 -10.71 9.81 -2.03
C LEU A 35 -10.57 11.11 -2.83
N THR A 36 -11.67 11.69 -3.30
CA THR A 36 -11.68 13.00 -3.95
C THR A 36 -11.24 14.12 -3.01
N GLU A 37 -11.65 14.10 -1.74
CA GLU A 37 -11.18 15.07 -0.75
C GLU A 37 -9.66 14.93 -0.51
N MET A 38 -9.15 13.71 -0.43
CA MET A 38 -7.72 13.44 -0.27
C MET A 38 -6.92 13.91 -1.48
N GLU A 39 -7.34 13.56 -2.71
CA GLU A 39 -6.67 14.03 -3.94
C GLU A 39 -6.70 15.55 -4.06
N SER A 40 -7.83 16.19 -3.71
CA SER A 40 -7.95 17.66 -3.72
C SER A 40 -7.01 18.34 -2.71
N PHE A 41 -6.63 17.65 -1.64
CA PHE A 41 -5.62 18.12 -0.70
C PHE A 41 -4.17 17.89 -1.21
N GLY A 42 -3.99 17.08 -2.24
CA GLY A 42 -2.69 16.79 -2.85
C GLY A 42 -2.22 15.35 -2.65
N PHE A 43 -3.08 14.45 -2.15
CA PHE A 43 -2.71 13.04 -2.12
C PHE A 43 -2.64 12.48 -3.53
N GLU A 44 -1.67 11.60 -3.76
CA GLU A 44 -1.65 10.77 -4.95
C GLU A 44 -2.48 9.50 -4.72
N ILE A 45 -3.40 9.21 -5.63
CA ILE A 45 -4.11 7.93 -5.68
C ILE A 45 -3.30 6.95 -6.53
N MET A 46 -2.79 5.88 -5.91
CA MET A 46 -2.08 4.79 -6.57
C MET A 46 -2.98 3.55 -6.67
N SER A 47 -2.73 2.72 -7.68
CA SER A 47 -3.36 1.39 -7.71
C SER A 47 -2.73 0.50 -6.65
N HIS A 48 -3.55 -0.29 -5.96
CA HIS A 48 -3.12 -1.43 -5.15
C HIS A 48 -3.71 -2.72 -5.71
N THR A 49 -3.77 -2.80 -7.05
CA THR A 49 -4.47 -3.82 -7.85
C THR A 49 -6.00 -3.77 -7.70
N ARG A 50 -6.69 -4.68 -8.37
CA ARG A 50 -8.16 -4.73 -8.39
C ARG A 50 -8.72 -5.30 -7.08
N GLU A 51 -8.20 -6.43 -6.61
CA GLU A 51 -8.69 -7.18 -5.44
C GLU A 51 -7.61 -7.43 -4.37
N HIS A 52 -6.52 -6.68 -4.36
CA HIS A 52 -5.38 -6.90 -3.45
C HIS A 52 -4.64 -8.22 -3.77
N THR A 53 -4.55 -8.57 -5.05
CA THR A 53 -3.98 -9.81 -5.54
C THR A 53 -2.46 -9.71 -5.65
N SER A 54 -1.73 -10.71 -5.15
CA SER A 54 -0.27 -10.75 -5.31
C SER A 54 0.15 -10.85 -6.78
N LEU A 55 1.29 -10.23 -7.11
CA LEU A 55 1.85 -10.21 -8.47
C LEU A 55 3.08 -11.12 -8.63
N LYS A 56 3.45 -11.90 -7.60
CA LYS A 56 4.57 -12.86 -7.68
C LYS A 56 4.12 -14.25 -8.12
N SER A 57 5.10 -15.11 -8.36
CA SER A 57 4.88 -16.55 -8.48
C SER A 57 4.99 -17.25 -7.14
N PHE A 58 4.32 -18.38 -7.01
CA PHE A 58 4.34 -19.24 -5.84
C PHE A 58 4.90 -20.61 -6.22
N PRO A 59 5.83 -21.19 -5.44
CA PRO A 59 6.25 -22.58 -5.66
C PRO A 59 5.06 -23.52 -5.45
N LEU A 60 5.05 -24.67 -6.09
CA LEU A 60 4.07 -25.70 -5.78
C LEU A 60 4.46 -26.41 -4.48
N ALA A 61 3.46 -26.83 -3.72
CA ALA A 61 3.60 -27.64 -2.50
C ALA A 61 3.53 -29.14 -2.81
N LYS A 62 3.00 -29.51 -3.98
CA LYS A 62 2.82 -30.89 -4.44
C LYS A 62 3.05 -31.00 -5.93
N ASP A 63 3.54 -32.17 -6.33
CA ASP A 63 3.62 -32.55 -7.73
C ASP A 63 2.22 -32.52 -8.35
N ILE A 64 2.20 -32.30 -9.65
CA ILE A 64 0.99 -32.33 -10.46
C ILE A 64 1.13 -33.45 -11.47
N ALA A 65 0.16 -34.36 -11.51
CA ALA A 65 0.01 -35.36 -12.55
C ALA A 65 -0.82 -34.83 -13.74
N PRO A 66 -0.72 -35.43 -14.93
CA PRO A 66 -1.42 -34.92 -16.13
C PRO A 66 -2.94 -34.93 -16.00
N ASP A 67 -3.50 -35.83 -15.21
CA ASP A 67 -4.93 -35.98 -14.96
C ASP A 67 -5.44 -35.14 -13.78
N ASP A 68 -4.53 -34.50 -13.02
CA ASP A 68 -4.92 -33.63 -11.91
C ASP A 68 -5.65 -32.38 -12.40
N ASP A 69 -6.75 -32.06 -11.74
CA ASP A 69 -7.53 -30.82 -11.92
C ASP A 69 -7.35 -29.85 -10.75
N ARG A 70 -6.31 -30.06 -9.93
CA ARG A 70 -5.97 -29.23 -8.77
C ARG A 70 -4.49 -28.86 -8.79
N ALA A 71 -4.18 -27.67 -8.31
CA ALA A 71 -2.81 -27.25 -8.01
C ALA A 71 -2.73 -26.72 -6.57
N TYR A 72 -1.60 -26.97 -5.92
CA TYR A 72 -1.35 -26.67 -4.51
C TYR A 72 -0.23 -25.64 -4.42
N PRO A 73 -0.48 -24.36 -4.64
CA PRO A 73 0.54 -23.32 -4.53
C PRO A 73 0.91 -23.11 -3.06
N ASN A 74 2.20 -23.01 -2.77
CA ASN A 74 2.73 -22.71 -1.45
C ASN A 74 2.66 -21.18 -1.21
N GLY A 75 1.47 -20.71 -0.87
CA GLY A 75 1.16 -19.32 -0.57
C GLY A 75 0.02 -19.21 0.43
N THR A 76 -0.02 -18.11 1.20
CA THR A 76 -1.15 -17.87 2.11
C THR A 76 -2.42 -17.55 1.31
N HIS A 77 -3.58 -18.00 1.79
CA HIS A 77 -4.88 -17.71 1.16
C HIS A 77 -5.10 -16.20 0.94
N ALA A 78 -4.59 -15.38 1.86
CA ALA A 78 -4.74 -13.93 1.76
C ALA A 78 -4.00 -13.34 0.54
N SER A 79 -2.84 -13.88 0.19
CA SER A 79 -1.99 -13.31 -0.87
C SER A 79 -2.16 -13.96 -2.24
N HIS A 80 -2.68 -15.18 -2.29
CA HIS A 80 -2.75 -15.96 -3.51
C HIS A 80 -4.05 -15.71 -4.31
N PRO A 81 -3.99 -15.66 -5.66
CA PRO A 81 -5.14 -15.44 -6.53
C PRO A 81 -6.11 -16.62 -6.63
N PHE A 82 -6.76 -17.05 -5.55
CA PHE A 82 -7.79 -18.10 -5.58
C PHE A 82 -9.14 -17.62 -6.16
N HIS A 83 -9.10 -16.71 -7.14
CA HIS A 83 -10.30 -16.09 -7.71
C HIS A 83 -10.83 -16.92 -8.88
N ALA A 84 -12.04 -17.44 -8.73
CA ALA A 84 -12.73 -18.09 -9.83
C ALA A 84 -12.86 -17.13 -11.03
N GLY A 85 -12.59 -17.64 -12.23
CA GLY A 85 -12.56 -16.87 -13.48
C GLY A 85 -11.16 -16.36 -13.87
N TYR A 86 -10.17 -16.44 -12.99
CA TYR A 86 -8.80 -16.08 -13.33
C TYR A 86 -8.09 -17.20 -14.08
N GLU A 87 -7.26 -16.82 -15.03
CA GLU A 87 -6.32 -17.73 -15.68
C GLU A 87 -4.96 -17.67 -14.99
N VAL A 88 -4.42 -18.84 -14.65
CA VAL A 88 -3.08 -19.02 -14.08
C VAL A 88 -2.20 -19.78 -15.05
N GLU A 89 -0.90 -19.64 -14.87
CA GLU A 89 0.14 -20.39 -15.57
C GLU A 89 0.91 -21.23 -14.54
N ILE A 90 1.00 -22.53 -14.81
CA ILE A 90 1.88 -23.46 -14.09
C ILE A 90 3.10 -23.72 -14.99
N TYR A 91 4.31 -23.57 -14.45
CA TYR A 91 5.55 -23.64 -15.24
C TYR A 91 6.74 -24.10 -14.41
N ASP A 92 7.72 -24.75 -15.05
CA ASP A 92 9.00 -25.20 -14.46
C ASP A 92 10.24 -24.54 -15.10
N GLY A 93 10.03 -23.69 -16.11
CA GLY A 93 11.08 -23.00 -16.86
C GLY A 93 11.26 -23.53 -18.28
N ASP A 94 10.99 -24.82 -18.50
CA ASP A 94 11.07 -25.47 -19.81
C ASP A 94 9.68 -25.64 -20.44
N SER A 95 8.69 -25.92 -19.60
CA SER A 95 7.30 -26.14 -19.97
C SER A 95 6.38 -25.18 -19.22
N SER A 96 5.27 -24.83 -19.84
CA SER A 96 4.18 -24.14 -19.14
C SER A 96 2.81 -24.50 -19.68
N VAL A 97 1.81 -24.34 -18.83
CA VAL A 97 0.42 -24.58 -19.17
C VAL A 97 -0.49 -23.57 -18.47
N THR A 98 -1.48 -23.06 -19.19
CA THR A 98 -2.48 -22.16 -18.62
C THR A 98 -3.79 -22.87 -18.31
N ARG A 99 -4.39 -22.54 -17.17
CA ARG A 99 -5.68 -23.09 -16.72
C ARG A 99 -6.53 -22.02 -16.06
N ASN A 100 -7.85 -22.14 -16.19
CA ASN A 100 -8.75 -21.25 -15.49
C ASN A 100 -9.05 -21.82 -14.11
N ILE A 101 -9.03 -20.96 -13.10
CA ILE A 101 -9.52 -21.29 -11.77
C ILE A 101 -11.04 -21.29 -11.81
N VAL A 102 -11.66 -22.39 -11.38
CA VAL A 102 -13.11 -22.51 -11.21
C VAL A 102 -13.54 -22.53 -9.75
N GLY A 103 -12.58 -22.62 -8.83
CA GLY A 103 -12.80 -22.51 -7.39
C GLY A 103 -11.53 -22.79 -6.61
N SER A 104 -11.65 -22.82 -5.29
CA SER A 104 -10.59 -23.20 -4.37
C SER A 104 -11.18 -24.00 -3.21
N GLY A 105 -10.33 -24.67 -2.44
CA GLY A 105 -10.75 -25.42 -1.26
C GLY A 105 -9.57 -25.87 -0.42
N ARG A 106 -9.89 -26.55 0.68
CA ARG A 106 -8.90 -27.21 1.54
C ARG A 106 -9.11 -28.71 1.44
N ASN A 107 -8.02 -29.48 1.43
CA ASN A 107 -8.09 -30.93 1.54
C ASN A 107 -8.15 -31.38 3.01
N ASP A 108 -8.11 -32.69 3.24
CA ASP A 108 -8.22 -33.28 4.59
C ASP A 108 -7.01 -32.95 5.49
N ASP A 109 -5.87 -32.57 4.90
CA ASP A 109 -4.65 -32.13 5.59
C ASP A 109 -4.65 -30.60 5.83
N ASP A 110 -5.79 -29.94 5.60
CA ASP A 110 -5.96 -28.48 5.67
C ASP A 110 -5.07 -27.71 4.67
N GLU A 111 -4.59 -28.36 3.61
CA GLU A 111 -3.80 -27.70 2.58
C GLU A 111 -4.71 -27.04 1.55
N LEU A 112 -4.34 -25.83 1.16
CA LEU A 112 -5.08 -25.02 0.23
C LEU A 112 -4.78 -25.39 -1.22
N TYR A 113 -5.83 -25.55 -2.02
CA TYR A 113 -5.71 -25.84 -3.45
C TYR A 113 -6.58 -24.91 -4.29
N MET A 114 -6.15 -24.70 -5.53
CA MET A 114 -6.98 -24.15 -6.60
C MET A 114 -7.57 -25.29 -7.41
N LYS A 115 -8.85 -25.19 -7.76
CA LYS A 115 -9.52 -26.09 -8.68
C LYS A 115 -9.48 -25.50 -10.08
N LEU A 116 -9.03 -26.30 -11.03
CA LEU A 116 -8.84 -25.94 -12.43
C LEU A 116 -10.06 -26.35 -13.27
N ASP A 117 -10.28 -25.68 -14.39
CA ASP A 117 -11.39 -25.94 -15.31
C ASP A 117 -11.29 -27.29 -16.02
N LYS A 118 -10.07 -27.83 -16.13
CA LYS A 118 -9.76 -29.11 -16.77
C LYS A 118 -8.40 -29.63 -16.27
N PRO A 119 -8.09 -30.93 -16.49
CA PRO A 119 -6.80 -31.49 -16.12
C PRO A 119 -5.61 -30.72 -16.67
N VAL A 120 -4.50 -30.70 -15.93
CA VAL A 120 -3.27 -29.98 -16.29
C VAL A 120 -2.67 -30.50 -17.59
N GLY A 121 -2.85 -31.79 -17.90
CA GLY A 121 -2.48 -32.42 -19.18
C GLY A 121 -0.98 -32.69 -19.33
N MET A 122 -0.18 -32.35 -18.32
CA MET A 122 1.23 -32.69 -18.21
C MET A 122 1.65 -32.71 -16.74
N SER A 123 2.80 -33.32 -16.46
CA SER A 123 3.35 -33.39 -15.11
C SER A 123 4.20 -32.18 -14.77
N PHE A 124 4.17 -31.77 -13.49
CA PHE A 124 5.09 -30.80 -12.92
C PHE A 124 5.61 -31.28 -11.57
N ASP A 125 6.91 -31.11 -11.36
CA ASP A 125 7.59 -31.44 -10.11
C ASP A 125 7.54 -30.24 -9.14
N ALA A 126 7.14 -30.47 -7.89
CA ALA A 126 6.91 -29.41 -6.91
C ALA A 126 8.15 -28.58 -6.59
N ASP A 127 9.34 -29.19 -6.63
CA ASP A 127 10.60 -28.54 -6.23
C ASP A 127 11.06 -27.50 -7.27
N SER A 128 10.64 -27.67 -8.52
CA SER A 128 11.03 -26.81 -9.64
C SER A 128 9.89 -25.95 -10.19
N ALA A 129 8.65 -26.44 -10.10
CA ALA A 129 7.50 -25.80 -10.68
C ALA A 129 6.90 -24.71 -9.80
N ARG A 130 6.29 -23.74 -10.48
CA ARG A 130 5.65 -22.57 -9.89
C ARG A 130 4.30 -22.32 -10.54
N GLU A 131 3.42 -21.70 -9.79
CA GLU A 131 2.22 -21.04 -10.30
C GLU A 131 2.43 -19.53 -10.34
N ARG A 132 1.79 -18.87 -11.30
CA ARG A 132 1.60 -17.42 -11.33
C ARG A 132 0.34 -17.04 -12.09
N LEU A 133 -0.11 -15.80 -11.92
CA LEU A 133 -1.09 -15.20 -12.83
C LEU A 133 -0.61 -15.25 -14.28
N SER A 134 -1.49 -15.66 -15.20
CA SER A 134 -1.17 -15.66 -16.61
C SER A 134 -0.95 -14.23 -17.13
N PRO A 135 -0.24 -14.04 -18.27
CA PRO A 135 -0.09 -12.73 -18.89
C PRO A 135 -1.41 -12.01 -19.18
N LYS A 136 -2.49 -12.79 -19.43
CA LYS A 136 -3.83 -12.26 -19.67
C LYS A 136 -4.44 -11.74 -18.37
N THR A 137 -4.37 -12.53 -17.30
CA THR A 137 -4.89 -12.12 -15.99
C THR A 137 -4.11 -10.93 -15.41
N MET A 138 -2.78 -10.94 -15.51
CA MET A 138 -1.94 -9.84 -15.02
C MET A 138 -2.34 -8.49 -15.67
N ARG A 139 -2.50 -8.47 -17.01
CA ARG A 139 -2.98 -7.27 -17.71
C ARG A 139 -4.40 -6.89 -17.31
N TYR A 140 -5.27 -7.88 -17.13
CA TYR A 140 -6.64 -7.63 -16.72
C TYR A 140 -6.69 -6.91 -15.37
N ILE A 141 -6.04 -7.45 -14.33
CA ILE A 141 -6.13 -6.87 -12.97
C ILE A 141 -5.49 -5.48 -12.87
N LEU A 142 -4.36 -5.27 -13.55
CA LEU A 142 -3.65 -3.98 -13.54
C LEU A 142 -4.45 -2.93 -14.33
N ARG A 143 -4.86 -3.26 -15.56
CA ARG A 143 -5.64 -2.35 -16.40
C ARG A 143 -7.00 -2.03 -15.79
N ASP A 144 -7.70 -3.02 -15.25
CA ASP A 144 -9.04 -2.84 -14.68
C ASP A 144 -8.97 -1.96 -13.42
N SER A 145 -8.00 -2.20 -12.54
CA SER A 145 -7.77 -1.34 -11.37
C SER A 145 -7.54 0.13 -11.76
N LYS A 146 -6.62 0.37 -12.71
CA LYS A 146 -6.37 1.73 -13.23
C LYS A 146 -7.63 2.34 -13.83
N ARG A 147 -8.33 1.65 -14.75
CA ARG A 147 -9.54 2.17 -15.40
C ARG A 147 -10.66 2.47 -14.42
N THR A 148 -10.85 1.61 -13.41
CA THR A 148 -11.89 1.81 -12.39
C THR A 148 -11.61 3.07 -11.58
N LEU A 149 -10.38 3.24 -11.10
CA LEU A 149 -9.99 4.44 -10.34
C LEU A 149 -10.02 5.71 -11.22
N GLU A 150 -9.58 5.64 -12.47
CA GLU A 150 -9.67 6.76 -13.43
C GLU A 150 -11.13 7.11 -13.77
N SER A 151 -12.05 6.14 -13.76
CA SER A 151 -13.48 6.40 -13.95
C SER A 151 -14.09 7.26 -12.83
N TYR A 152 -13.43 7.31 -11.67
CA TYR A 152 -13.81 8.20 -10.58
C TYR A 152 -13.27 9.63 -10.76
N GLY A 153 -12.39 9.85 -11.73
CA GLY A 153 -11.76 11.14 -12.04
C GLY A 153 -10.32 11.26 -11.55
N PHE A 154 -9.76 10.21 -10.93
CA PHE A 154 -8.41 10.23 -10.39
C PHE A 154 -7.35 10.10 -11.49
N THR A 155 -6.19 10.71 -11.27
CA THR A 155 -4.98 10.35 -12.02
C THR A 155 -4.29 9.20 -11.29
N VAL A 156 -3.96 8.10 -11.98
CA VAL A 156 -3.43 6.87 -11.35
C VAL A 156 -2.17 6.43 -12.07
N ASP A 157 -1.04 7.01 -11.70
CA ASP A 157 0.22 6.82 -12.44
C ASP A 157 1.08 5.70 -11.87
N ASN A 158 0.93 5.38 -10.58
CA ASN A 158 1.81 4.47 -9.88
C ASN A 158 1.06 3.31 -9.22
N LEU A 159 1.82 2.25 -8.94
CA LEU A 159 1.37 1.03 -8.31
C LEU A 159 2.00 0.91 -6.91
N LEU A 160 1.22 0.48 -5.93
CA LEU A 160 1.72 -0.16 -4.72
C LEU A 160 1.45 -1.66 -4.90
N ALA A 161 2.47 -2.50 -4.92
CA ALA A 161 2.29 -3.94 -5.09
C ALA A 161 1.73 -4.56 -3.79
N PRO A 162 0.64 -5.33 -3.83
CA PRO A 162 0.13 -6.04 -2.66
C PRO A 162 1.21 -6.96 -2.06
N TYR A 163 1.30 -6.95 -0.72
CA TYR A 163 2.21 -7.80 0.06
C TYR A 163 3.70 -7.61 -0.26
N ASP A 164 4.10 -6.47 -0.83
CA ASP A 164 5.46 -6.25 -1.32
C ASP A 164 5.91 -7.31 -2.35
N HIS A 165 4.93 -7.99 -2.97
CA HIS A 165 5.15 -9.06 -3.94
C HIS A 165 5.24 -8.46 -5.35
N PHE A 166 6.42 -7.97 -5.68
CA PHE A 166 6.78 -7.49 -7.01
C PHE A 166 8.02 -8.22 -7.53
N THR A 167 8.03 -8.53 -8.82
CA THR A 167 9.09 -9.31 -9.50
C THR A 167 9.33 -8.78 -10.91
N GLU A 168 10.42 -9.20 -11.54
CA GLU A 168 10.69 -8.92 -12.97
C GLU A 168 9.54 -9.41 -13.88
N TYR A 169 8.81 -10.45 -13.48
CA TYR A 169 7.65 -10.92 -14.24
C TYR A 169 6.51 -9.90 -14.19
N SER A 170 6.14 -9.41 -13.00
CA SER A 170 5.09 -8.40 -12.86
C SER A 170 5.48 -7.06 -13.47
N GLU A 171 6.76 -6.70 -13.40
CA GLU A 171 7.30 -5.46 -13.98
C GLU A 171 6.97 -5.32 -15.47
N LYS A 172 7.10 -6.41 -16.24
CA LYS A 172 6.78 -6.43 -17.68
C LYS A 172 5.38 -5.89 -17.98
N PHE A 173 4.42 -6.20 -17.13
CA PHE A 173 3.03 -5.79 -17.30
C PHE A 173 2.73 -4.46 -16.63
N THR A 174 3.36 -4.17 -15.49
CA THR A 174 3.22 -2.88 -14.80
C THR A 174 3.68 -1.73 -15.68
N LYS A 175 4.75 -1.90 -16.45
CA LYS A 175 5.25 -0.95 -17.46
C LYS A 175 4.22 -0.59 -18.54
N GLU A 176 3.23 -1.44 -18.79
CA GLU A 176 2.17 -1.16 -19.77
C GLU A 176 1.16 -0.11 -19.25
N PHE A 177 1.07 0.10 -17.92
CA PHE A 177 -0.02 0.89 -17.31
C PHE A 177 0.43 1.95 -16.31
N TYR A 178 1.61 1.80 -15.69
CA TYR A 178 2.08 2.65 -14.60
C TYR A 178 3.50 3.15 -14.85
N THR A 179 3.80 4.35 -14.35
CA THR A 179 5.11 5.00 -14.40
C THR A 179 6.10 4.36 -13.44
N GLY A 180 5.64 3.93 -12.25
CA GLY A 180 6.49 3.28 -11.26
C GLY A 180 5.72 2.52 -10.20
N VAL A 181 6.48 1.92 -9.29
CA VAL A 181 6.01 1.13 -8.16
C VAL A 181 6.55 1.76 -6.88
N ALA A 182 5.80 1.73 -5.79
CA ALA A 182 6.23 2.32 -4.52
C ALA A 182 7.11 1.39 -3.66
N ASN A 183 7.01 0.08 -3.86
CA ASN A 183 7.58 -0.98 -3.03
C ASN A 183 8.05 -2.16 -3.91
N ALA A 184 8.81 -1.86 -4.96
CA ALA A 184 9.31 -2.90 -5.84
C ALA A 184 10.29 -3.86 -5.13
N ILE A 185 11.02 -3.35 -4.15
CA ILE A 185 12.00 -4.07 -3.35
C ILE A 185 11.67 -3.89 -1.87
N ASP A 186 11.40 -4.99 -1.18
CA ASP A 186 11.25 -5.04 0.27
C ASP A 186 12.64 -4.94 0.94
N SER A 187 12.98 -3.74 1.40
CA SER A 187 14.29 -3.40 2.00
C SER A 187 14.19 -2.05 2.72
N ASN A 188 15.33 -1.44 3.09
CA ASN A 188 15.35 -0.08 3.65
C ASN A 188 14.62 0.92 2.73
N GLY A 189 14.08 2.00 3.29
CA GLY A 189 13.30 2.96 2.52
C GLY A 189 14.12 3.86 1.57
N ILE A 190 15.42 3.60 1.36
CA ILE A 190 16.38 4.58 0.82
C ILE A 190 16.67 4.34 -0.67
N ASN A 191 16.38 5.36 -1.48
CA ASN A 191 16.55 5.35 -2.94
C ASN A 191 17.48 6.48 -3.38
N GLN A 192 18.64 6.15 -3.92
CA GLN A 192 19.64 7.15 -4.30
C GLN A 192 19.15 7.98 -5.49
N ARG A 193 19.18 9.32 -5.37
CA ARG A 193 18.54 10.24 -6.32
C ARG A 193 19.07 10.12 -7.76
N GLY A 194 20.35 9.80 -7.92
CA GLY A 194 20.98 9.58 -9.23
C GLY A 194 20.76 8.19 -9.83
N GLU A 195 20.14 7.28 -9.08
CA GLU A 195 19.95 5.86 -9.43
C GLU A 195 18.49 5.43 -9.25
N ILE A 196 17.55 6.38 -9.28
CA ILE A 196 16.13 6.06 -9.17
C ILE A 196 15.71 5.21 -10.37
N ASP A 197 15.37 3.95 -10.08
CA ASP A 197 14.62 3.08 -10.98
C ASP A 197 13.14 3.09 -10.55
N PRO A 198 12.20 3.58 -11.37
CA PRO A 198 10.79 3.62 -11.00
C PRO A 198 10.19 2.24 -10.75
N TYR A 199 10.81 1.15 -11.22
CA TYR A 199 10.39 -0.23 -10.96
C TYR A 199 11.34 -0.98 -10.03
N GLY A 200 12.33 -0.29 -9.45
CA GLY A 200 13.31 -0.81 -8.50
C GLY A 200 13.32 -0.05 -7.18
N THR A 201 12.23 0.67 -6.87
CA THR A 201 12.11 1.45 -5.63
C THR A 201 12.07 0.57 -4.39
N ARG A 202 12.71 1.06 -3.33
CA ARG A 202 12.73 0.45 -2.01
C ARG A 202 11.82 1.19 -1.05
N ARG A 203 11.07 0.46 -0.23
CA ARG A 203 10.19 1.03 0.79
C ARG A 203 10.30 0.24 2.07
N ASP A 204 10.48 0.95 3.18
CA ASP A 204 10.35 0.38 4.53
C ASP A 204 9.02 0.78 5.19
N TYR A 205 8.65 0.08 6.24
CA TYR A 205 7.61 0.50 7.15
C TYR A 205 8.16 1.49 8.19
N PHE A 206 7.32 2.41 8.69
CA PHE A 206 7.74 3.35 9.75
C PHE A 206 7.03 3.15 11.09
N ILE A 207 6.14 2.15 11.18
CA ILE A 207 5.39 1.81 12.39
C ILE A 207 5.31 0.30 12.58
N GLU A 208 4.91 -0.42 11.53
CA GLU A 208 4.81 -1.87 11.54
C GLU A 208 6.18 -2.48 11.29
N PHE A 209 6.46 -3.65 11.88
CA PHE A 209 7.67 -4.45 11.61
C PHE A 209 9.03 -3.75 11.84
N THR A 210 9.02 -2.55 12.42
CA THR A 210 10.19 -1.71 12.66
C THR A 210 10.12 -1.08 14.05
N ASP A 211 11.22 -0.46 14.46
CA ASP A 211 11.25 0.40 15.64
C ASP A 211 11.62 1.84 15.29
N TRP A 212 11.34 2.76 16.22
CA TRP A 212 11.58 4.18 15.96
C TRP A 212 13.07 4.55 15.85
N SER A 213 13.99 3.75 16.40
CA SER A 213 15.41 3.99 16.23
C SER A 213 15.82 3.72 14.79
N ALA A 214 15.42 2.58 14.23
CA ALA A 214 15.68 2.23 12.83
C ALA A 214 15.13 3.30 11.88
N VAL A 215 13.86 3.71 12.06
CA VAL A 215 13.24 4.77 11.25
C VAL A 215 14.00 6.09 11.34
N ARG A 216 14.54 6.44 12.51
CA ARG A 216 15.35 7.66 12.67
C ARG A 216 16.66 7.58 11.91
N ASP A 217 17.34 6.44 12.00
CA ASP A 217 18.61 6.22 11.34
C ASP A 217 18.42 6.26 9.81
N GLU A 218 17.32 5.71 9.29
CA GLU A 218 16.97 5.85 7.87
C GLU A 218 16.64 7.29 7.47
N LEU A 219 15.91 8.05 8.30
CA LEU A 219 15.66 9.47 8.04
C LEU A 219 16.95 10.30 8.07
N ASP A 220 17.89 9.98 8.97
CA ASP A 220 19.21 10.62 9.04
C ASP A 220 19.98 10.33 7.73
N ALA A 221 20.00 9.07 7.28
CA ALA A 221 20.63 8.69 6.01
C ALA A 221 19.98 9.37 4.79
N VAL A 222 18.65 9.46 4.73
CA VAL A 222 17.94 10.19 3.66
C VAL A 222 18.38 11.65 3.58
N ALA A 223 18.53 12.31 4.73
CA ALA A 223 18.97 13.71 4.80
C ALA A 223 20.45 13.87 4.44
N GLU A 224 21.32 12.99 4.93
CA GLU A 224 22.76 13.01 4.67
C GLU A 224 23.09 12.75 3.20
N ASP A 225 22.45 11.75 2.60
CA ASP A 225 22.72 11.31 1.23
C ASP A 225 21.90 12.08 0.17
N ASN A 226 20.99 12.95 0.58
CA ASN A 226 20.04 13.63 -0.33
C ASN A 226 19.26 12.62 -1.19
N ALA A 227 18.81 11.55 -0.55
CA ALA A 227 18.11 10.43 -1.17
C ALA A 227 16.58 10.64 -1.19
N LEU A 228 15.87 9.77 -1.90
CA LEU A 228 14.42 9.59 -1.81
C LEU A 228 14.12 8.52 -0.75
N GLY A 229 13.49 8.94 0.35
CA GLY A 229 12.95 8.04 1.37
C GLY A 229 11.51 7.63 1.04
N ILE A 230 11.19 6.35 1.09
CA ILE A 230 9.82 5.84 0.92
C ILE A 230 9.42 5.03 2.14
N PHE A 231 8.40 5.51 2.86
CA PHE A 231 7.95 4.92 4.11
C PHE A 231 6.44 4.63 4.09
N GLY A 232 6.07 3.38 4.35
CA GLY A 232 4.70 2.90 4.34
C GLY A 232 4.12 2.60 5.72
N ALA A 233 2.80 2.68 5.82
CA ALA A 233 2.04 2.06 6.90
C ALA A 233 0.62 1.69 6.45
N HIS A 234 0.07 0.66 7.07
CA HIS A 234 -1.30 0.23 6.93
C HIS A 234 -2.18 0.97 7.93
N THR A 235 -2.98 1.92 7.46
CA THR A 235 -3.79 2.76 8.34
C THR A 235 -4.91 2.02 9.08
N GLN A 236 -5.19 0.76 8.73
CA GLN A 236 -6.10 -0.13 9.46
C GLN A 236 -5.49 -0.77 10.72
N ARG A 237 -4.17 -0.68 10.92
CA ARG A 237 -3.53 -1.27 12.10
C ARG A 237 -3.70 -0.38 13.32
N ASP A 238 -4.04 -0.97 14.46
CA ASP A 238 -4.20 -0.23 15.73
C ASP A 238 -2.93 0.52 16.12
N GLU A 239 -1.76 -0.03 15.77
CA GLU A 239 -0.49 0.60 16.05
C GLU A 239 -0.27 1.87 15.21
N VAL A 240 -0.98 2.05 14.09
CA VAL A 240 -0.82 3.19 13.15
C VAL A 240 -1.72 4.34 13.57
N THR A 241 -1.27 5.07 14.59
CA THR A 241 -2.02 6.17 15.17
C THR A 241 -1.68 7.53 14.55
N LYS A 242 -2.62 8.48 14.61
CA LYS A 242 -2.41 9.87 14.18
C LYS A 242 -1.17 10.52 14.83
N SER A 243 -0.85 10.18 16.08
CA SER A 243 0.31 10.73 16.79
C SER A 243 1.62 10.17 16.24
N LYS A 244 1.69 8.88 15.89
CA LYS A 244 2.87 8.28 15.28
C LYS A 244 3.11 8.79 13.86
N ILE A 245 2.07 8.94 13.03
CA ILE A 245 2.23 9.52 11.70
C ILE A 245 2.71 10.98 11.81
N ARG A 246 2.13 11.77 12.74
CA ARG A 246 2.61 13.13 13.02
C ARG A 246 4.07 13.15 13.48
N ARG A 247 4.49 12.19 14.31
CA ARG A 247 5.88 12.04 14.75
C ARG A 247 6.82 11.83 13.55
N MET A 248 6.45 10.94 12.63
CA MET A 248 7.22 10.69 11.41
C MET A 248 7.38 11.96 10.56
N ILE A 249 6.26 12.64 10.25
CA ILE A 249 6.26 13.89 9.47
C ILE A 249 7.17 14.95 10.10
N ARG A 250 7.07 15.15 11.42
CA ARG A 250 7.88 16.16 12.11
C ARG A 250 9.35 15.77 12.18
N ALA A 251 9.66 14.49 12.30
CA ALA A 251 11.04 14.00 12.27
C ALA A 251 11.69 14.24 10.90
N ALA A 252 10.97 14.00 9.81
CA ALA A 252 11.43 14.32 8.46
C ALA A 252 11.65 15.83 8.29
N LYS A 253 10.68 16.66 8.67
CA LYS A 253 10.81 18.13 8.61
C LYS A 253 11.96 18.68 9.45
N SER A 254 12.21 18.09 10.63
CA SER A 254 13.34 18.53 11.48
C SER A 254 14.71 18.26 10.87
N ARG A 255 14.77 17.41 9.84
CA ARG A 255 15.96 17.07 9.05
C ARG A 255 15.99 17.78 7.69
N ASP A 256 15.13 18.79 7.49
CA ASP A 256 14.98 19.52 6.24
C ASP A 256 14.64 18.62 5.03
N ILE A 257 13.87 17.56 5.29
CA ILE A 257 13.41 16.67 4.24
C ILE A 257 12.00 17.07 3.81
N GLU A 258 11.84 17.37 2.52
CA GLU A 258 10.57 17.66 1.88
C GLU A 258 9.71 16.40 1.86
N ILE A 259 8.39 16.53 2.01
CA ILE A 259 7.47 15.40 1.90
C ILE A 259 6.64 15.60 0.64
N VAL A 260 6.72 14.64 -0.28
CA VAL A 260 6.13 14.68 -1.62
C VAL A 260 5.29 13.42 -1.86
N THR A 261 4.70 13.31 -3.05
CA THR A 261 4.09 12.07 -3.54
C THR A 261 5.10 11.30 -4.40
N LEU A 262 4.90 10.00 -4.61
CA LEU A 262 5.72 9.22 -5.54
C LEU A 262 5.66 9.80 -6.95
N ARG A 263 4.47 10.21 -7.41
CA ARG A 263 4.28 10.89 -8.70
C ARG A 263 5.24 12.07 -8.83
N GLN A 264 5.28 12.94 -7.82
CA GLN A 264 6.15 14.13 -7.85
C GLN A 264 7.63 13.71 -7.82
N ALA A 265 8.00 12.77 -6.95
CA ALA A 265 9.37 12.28 -6.85
C ALA A 265 9.89 11.67 -8.17
N LEU A 266 9.07 10.85 -8.84
CA LEU A 266 9.39 10.26 -10.13
C LEU A 266 9.44 11.31 -11.24
N ALA A 267 8.50 12.27 -11.26
CA ALA A 267 8.53 13.38 -12.21
C ALA A 267 9.81 14.22 -12.09
N ASP A 268 10.24 14.52 -10.86
CA ASP A 268 11.48 15.26 -10.59
C ASP A 268 12.74 14.46 -10.96
N ALA A 269 12.65 13.13 -10.98
CA ALA A 269 13.68 12.22 -11.47
C ALA A 269 13.62 11.99 -13.00
N GLY A 270 12.68 12.62 -13.70
CA GLY A 270 12.55 12.54 -15.16
C GLY A 270 11.65 11.42 -15.68
N PHE A 271 10.82 10.82 -14.83
CA PHE A 271 9.89 9.76 -15.19
C PHE A 271 8.42 10.24 -15.21
N GLY A 272 7.62 9.72 -16.14
CA GLY A 272 6.20 10.02 -16.23
C GLY A 272 5.89 11.37 -16.91
N ALA A 273 4.62 11.77 -16.88
CA ALA A 273 4.18 13.03 -17.47
C ALA A 273 4.48 14.20 -16.52
N THR A 274 5.27 15.16 -16.97
CA THR A 274 5.51 16.40 -16.21
C THR A 274 4.20 17.19 -16.14
N ARG A 275 3.53 17.17 -14.99
CA ARG A 275 2.45 18.12 -14.72
C ARG A 275 3.06 19.30 -13.99
N THR A 276 2.97 20.49 -14.57
CA THR A 276 3.32 21.73 -13.87
C THR A 276 2.36 21.90 -12.70
N THR A 277 2.79 21.51 -11.50
CA THR A 277 2.03 21.71 -10.28
C THR A 277 2.03 23.21 -10.01
N THR A 278 0.91 23.88 -10.25
CA THR A 278 0.72 25.26 -9.77
C THR A 278 0.59 25.18 -8.25
N THR A 279 1.71 25.23 -7.56
CA THR A 279 1.75 25.36 -6.10
C THR A 279 1.07 26.66 -5.73
N THR A 280 -0.19 26.58 -5.31
CA THR A 280 -0.88 27.71 -4.71
C THR A 280 -0.31 27.87 -3.31
N ASN A 281 0.75 28.65 -3.19
CA ASN A 281 1.26 29.10 -1.91
C ASN A 281 0.13 29.84 -1.18
N THR A 282 -0.58 29.12 -0.31
CA THR A 282 -1.54 29.73 0.59
C THR A 282 -0.74 30.38 1.72
N THR A 283 -0.24 31.58 1.45
CA THR A 283 0.30 32.46 2.48
C THR A 283 -0.83 32.77 3.46
N THR A 284 -0.87 32.04 4.56
CA THR A 284 -1.79 32.31 5.66
C THR A 284 -1.26 33.54 6.39
N THR A 285 -1.72 34.72 5.98
CA THR A 285 -1.48 35.96 6.73
C THR A 285 -2.20 35.83 8.06
N SER A 286 -1.45 35.60 9.14
CA SER A 286 -1.96 35.62 10.50
C SER A 286 -2.36 37.05 10.88
N THR A 287 -3.64 37.40 10.72
CA THR A 287 -4.20 38.59 11.34
C THR A 287 -4.57 38.25 12.77
N THR A 288 -3.72 38.63 13.71
CA THR A 288 -3.98 38.57 15.15
C THR A 288 -5.24 39.39 15.50
N PRO A 289 -6.33 38.77 15.99
CA PRO A 289 -7.45 39.51 16.53
C PRO A 289 -7.09 39.99 17.94
N LYS A 290 -7.22 41.30 18.16
CA LYS A 290 -7.06 41.93 19.47
C LYS A 290 -8.28 41.57 20.33
N THR A 291 -8.14 40.58 21.22
CA THR A 291 -9.20 40.16 22.13
C THR A 291 -9.34 41.13 23.29
N THR A 292 -10.50 41.79 23.38
CA THR A 292 -10.95 42.55 24.54
C THR A 292 -11.47 41.56 25.60
N THR A 293 -10.84 41.57 26.77
CA THR A 293 -11.21 40.77 27.94
C THR A 293 -12.49 41.32 28.59
N THR A 294 -13.55 40.51 28.63
CA THR A 294 -14.69 40.74 29.54
C THR A 294 -14.74 39.57 30.52
N MET A 295 -14.48 39.86 31.79
CA MET A 295 -14.60 38.91 32.89
C MET A 295 -16.07 38.67 33.22
N THR A 296 -16.47 37.41 33.27
CA THR A 296 -17.70 36.98 33.95
C THR A 296 -17.38 35.77 34.81
N THR A 297 -17.64 35.91 36.10
CA THR A 297 -17.45 34.93 37.17
C THR A 297 -18.68 34.06 37.33
N HIS A 298 -18.54 32.74 37.53
CA HIS A 298 -19.46 31.88 38.31
C HIS A 298 -18.92 30.45 38.55
N PRO A 299 -19.46 29.70 39.54
CA PRO A 299 -18.71 29.08 40.65
C PRO A 299 -18.54 27.53 40.52
N PRO A 300 -17.93 26.83 41.51
CA PRO A 300 -17.39 25.49 41.33
C PRO A 300 -18.41 24.38 41.65
N SER A 301 -18.23 23.21 41.04
CA SER A 301 -18.86 21.96 41.48
C SER A 301 -17.85 20.81 41.52
N THR A 302 -17.97 20.06 42.60
CA THR A 302 -17.12 19.07 43.24
C THR A 302 -17.14 17.67 42.62
N ASP A 303 -16.00 16.98 42.80
CA ASP A 303 -15.74 15.57 43.15
C ASP A 303 -16.67 14.44 42.67
N SER A 304 -16.05 13.37 42.18
CA SER A 304 -16.06 12.05 42.86
C SER A 304 -15.01 11.11 42.26
N ALA A 305 -14.34 10.37 43.15
CA ALA A 305 -13.31 9.37 42.92
C ALA A 305 -13.87 7.93 43.06
N GLU A 306 -12.97 6.97 42.90
CA GLU A 306 -13.02 5.52 43.23
C GLU A 306 -13.63 4.58 42.17
N SER A 307 -12.87 3.68 41.53
CA SER A 307 -12.12 2.48 41.96
C SER A 307 -12.96 1.19 41.88
N SER A 308 -12.45 0.18 41.18
CA SER A 308 -12.28 -1.19 41.72
C SER A 308 -11.67 -2.14 40.68
N ASP A 309 -10.83 -3.02 41.21
CA ASP A 309 -10.12 -4.12 40.57
C ASP A 309 -11.04 -5.26 40.07
N GLY A 310 -10.53 -6.10 39.16
CA GLY A 310 -10.84 -7.54 39.20
C GLY A 310 -10.91 -8.30 37.87
N SER A 311 -9.84 -9.05 37.58
CA SER A 311 -9.83 -10.47 37.13
C SER A 311 -10.31 -10.91 35.71
N MET A 312 -9.33 -11.47 34.98
CA MET A 312 -9.29 -12.70 34.16
C MET A 312 -10.37 -13.09 33.12
N LEU A 313 -9.82 -13.51 31.98
CA LEU A 313 -10.21 -14.58 31.04
C LEU A 313 -11.31 -14.30 30.00
N GLU A 314 -10.86 -14.43 28.74
CA GLU A 314 -11.55 -14.85 27.51
C GLU A 314 -12.89 -14.21 27.16
N THR A 315 -12.96 -13.56 26.00
CA THR A 315 -13.65 -14.04 24.77
C THR A 315 -13.72 -12.88 23.76
N PHE A 316 -13.51 -13.19 22.49
CA PHE A 316 -13.74 -12.30 21.35
C PHE A 316 -15.09 -11.58 21.47
N GLU A 317 -15.09 -10.24 21.40
CA GLU A 317 -16.09 -9.45 20.67
C GLU A 317 -15.66 -7.98 20.56
N SER A 318 -15.52 -7.55 19.30
CA SER A 318 -15.80 -6.22 18.74
C SER A 318 -15.99 -5.04 19.69
N PHE A 319 -15.06 -4.07 19.61
CA PHE A 319 -15.37 -2.66 19.86
C PHE A 319 -14.84 -1.81 18.70
N GLY A 320 -15.76 -1.07 18.07
CA GLY A 320 -15.52 -0.32 16.85
C GLY A 320 -14.71 0.96 17.06
N ILE A 321 -13.93 1.30 16.04
CA ILE A 321 -13.40 2.65 15.82
C ILE A 321 -13.50 2.95 14.33
N VAL A 322 -14.24 4.01 14.01
CA VAL A 322 -14.43 4.53 12.65
C VAL A 322 -13.10 5.04 12.09
N GLY A 323 -12.54 4.31 11.11
CA GLY A 323 -11.38 4.74 10.32
C GLY A 323 -11.56 4.36 8.85
N GLY A 324 -11.58 5.34 7.96
CA GLY A 324 -11.46 5.09 6.53
C GLY A 324 -9.99 4.87 6.17
N VAL A 325 -9.69 3.82 5.41
CA VAL A 325 -8.32 3.34 5.16
C VAL A 325 -8.03 3.25 3.66
N GLY A 326 -6.83 3.71 3.31
CA GLY A 326 -6.00 3.16 2.24
C GLY A 326 -4.56 3.07 2.75
N ALA A 327 -3.72 2.27 2.10
CA ALA A 327 -2.32 2.16 2.48
C ALA A 327 -1.62 3.49 2.18
N VAL A 328 -1.31 4.30 3.20
CA VAL A 328 -0.65 5.60 3.01
C VAL A 328 0.86 5.36 2.98
N ALA A 329 1.47 5.58 1.82
CA ALA A 329 2.91 5.71 1.66
C ALA A 329 3.26 7.20 1.67
N GLY A 330 4.05 7.64 2.65
CA GLY A 330 4.64 8.97 2.66
C GLY A 330 5.96 8.92 1.88
N PHE A 331 6.12 9.77 0.88
CA PHE A 331 7.36 9.90 0.11
C PHE A 331 8.09 11.15 0.58
N ILE A 332 9.40 11.03 0.75
CA ILE A 332 10.23 12.02 1.42
C ILE A 332 11.40 12.35 0.48
N LEU A 333 11.52 13.61 0.04
CA LEU A 333 12.56 14.10 -0.87
C LEU A 333 13.46 15.11 -0.15
N GLY A 334 14.77 14.88 -0.09
CA GLY A 334 15.70 15.93 0.35
C GLY A 334 15.84 17.03 -0.71
N ARG A 335 15.68 18.30 -0.33
CA ARG A 335 16.08 19.42 -1.18
C ARG A 335 16.77 20.49 -0.36
N ARG A 336 18.10 20.47 -0.36
CA ARG A 336 18.90 21.60 0.11
C ARG A 336 18.65 22.78 -0.83
N SER A 337 18.26 23.93 -0.30
CA SER A 337 18.29 25.16 -1.09
C SER A 337 19.75 25.49 -1.39
N GLU A 338 20.10 25.52 -2.67
CA GLU A 338 21.28 26.27 -3.08
C GLU A 338 20.88 27.75 -2.95
N SER A 339 21.29 28.37 -1.85
CA SER A 339 21.32 29.82 -1.76
C SER A 339 22.49 30.33 -2.61
N GLU A 340 22.20 31.02 -3.71
CA GLU A 340 23.13 32.00 -4.30
C GLU A 340 23.38 33.17 -3.34
#